data_AF-A0A2E6XX23-F1
#
_entry.id   AF-A0A2E6XX23-F1
#
_cell.length_a   1.000
_cell.length_b   1.000
_cell.length_c   1.000
_cell.angle_alpha   90.00
_cell.angle_beta   90.00
_cell.angle_gamma   90.00
#
_symmetry.space_group_name_H-M   'P 1'
#
loop_
_entity.id
_entity.type
_entity.pdbx_description
1 polymer ?
#
loop_
_entity_poly.entity_id
_entity_poly.type
_entity_poly.pdbx_seq_one_letter_code
_entity_poly.pdbx_strand_id
1 'polypeptide(L)'
;MKEFSEPMSLISDKKFTAGDARKPKFFDFPLKDLNIIELQNLFMTPKTHYLKSKDIVTGRNLIYTVLKSLNHYHHVGCVTATKSECLDQNILNLSQIRVTKKSFIETVEIFLVENPNIDFAWVEITAELYIKFPEHHLVKLLEVLSANQQTPVIVMQYV
;
A
#
# COMPACT_ATOMS: atom_id res chain seq x y z
N MET A 1 -12.33 -39.25 47.08
CA MET A 1 -11.97 -37.92 46.54
C MET A 1 -11.67 -38.11 45.06
N LYS A 2 -12.50 -37.52 44.18
CA LYS A 2 -12.28 -37.51 42.72
C LYS A 2 -11.70 -36.14 42.39
N GLU A 3 -10.43 -36.09 41.99
CA GLU A 3 -9.83 -34.87 41.45
C GLU A 3 -10.18 -34.78 39.96
N PHE A 4 -10.87 -33.70 39.62
CA PHE A 4 -11.23 -33.33 38.25
C PHE A 4 -10.00 -32.70 37.59
N SER A 5 -9.40 -33.39 36.62
CA SER A 5 -8.50 -32.78 35.65
C SER A 5 -9.33 -32.20 34.51
N GLU A 6 -9.65 -30.90 34.57
CA GLU A 6 -10.20 -30.20 33.41
C GLU A 6 -9.08 -29.97 32.38
N PRO A 7 -9.27 -30.33 31.11
CA PRO A 7 -8.32 -29.98 30.07
C PRO A 7 -8.37 -28.47 29.84
N MET A 8 -7.22 -27.82 29.99
CA MET A 8 -6.96 -26.45 29.54
C MET A 8 -7.43 -26.33 28.08
N SER A 9 -8.51 -25.58 27.89
CA SER A 9 -9.01 -25.16 26.59
C SER A 9 -7.88 -24.46 25.85
N LEU A 10 -7.31 -25.15 24.86
CA LEU A 10 -6.43 -24.56 23.87
C LEU A 10 -7.20 -23.42 23.22
N ILE A 11 -6.63 -22.22 23.38
CA ILE A 11 -6.93 -20.99 22.65
C ILE A 11 -7.56 -21.35 21.32
N SER A 12 -8.84 -21.04 21.16
CA SER A 12 -9.51 -21.28 19.89
C SER A 12 -8.69 -20.61 18.80
N ASP A 13 -8.30 -21.37 17.79
CA ASP A 13 -7.78 -20.86 16.54
C ASP A 13 -8.84 -19.90 15.99
N LYS A 14 -8.74 -18.63 16.40
CA LYS A 14 -9.41 -17.54 15.71
C LYS A 14 -8.79 -17.53 14.32
N LYS A 15 -9.43 -18.25 13.41
CA LYS A 15 -9.27 -18.07 11.98
C LYS A 15 -9.36 -16.56 11.75
N PHE A 16 -8.22 -15.94 11.49
CA PHE A 16 -8.17 -14.60 10.93
C PHE A 16 -8.89 -14.69 9.58
N THR A 17 -10.19 -14.42 9.57
CA THR A 17 -10.91 -14.19 8.34
C THR A 17 -10.37 -12.89 7.79
N ALA A 18 -9.61 -12.97 6.70
CA ALA A 18 -9.07 -11.86 5.90
C ALA A 18 -10.18 -10.99 5.25
N GLY A 19 -11.34 -10.84 5.90
CA GLY A 19 -12.54 -10.20 5.37
C GLY A 19 -12.62 -8.70 5.57
N ASP A 20 -11.89 -8.13 6.55
CA ASP A 20 -12.03 -6.71 6.91
C ASP A 20 -10.77 -5.85 6.70
N ALA A 21 -9.61 -6.44 6.39
CA ALA A 21 -8.35 -5.69 6.40
C ALA A 21 -8.09 -4.80 5.16
N ARG A 22 -8.86 -4.90 4.06
CA ARG A 22 -8.36 -4.45 2.74
C ARG A 22 -9.40 -3.94 1.74
N LYS A 23 -10.61 -3.53 2.15
CA LYS A 23 -11.60 -3.03 1.17
C LYS A 23 -11.07 -1.74 0.54
N PRO A 24 -10.69 -1.74 -0.75
CA PRO A 24 -10.09 -0.56 -1.35
C PRO A 24 -11.15 0.53 -1.47
N LYS A 25 -10.83 1.74 -1.02
CA LYS A 25 -11.74 2.87 -1.11
C LYS A 25 -11.61 3.54 -2.47
N PHE A 26 -12.75 3.78 -3.11
CA PHE A 26 -12.79 4.42 -4.41
C PHE A 26 -12.97 5.93 -4.24
N PHE A 27 -12.09 6.70 -4.88
CA PHE A 27 -12.18 8.15 -4.92
C PHE A 27 -12.21 8.60 -6.38
N ASP A 28 -13.16 9.48 -6.70
CA ASP A 28 -13.33 10.05 -8.03
C ASP A 28 -13.25 11.57 -7.96
N PHE A 29 -12.84 12.18 -9.07
CA PHE A 29 -12.81 13.63 -9.19
C PHE A 29 -14.14 14.17 -9.76
N PRO A 30 -14.60 15.36 -9.33
CA PRO A 30 -14.02 16.22 -8.28
C PRO A 30 -14.24 15.65 -6.86
N LEU A 31 -13.25 15.86 -5.98
CA LEU A 31 -13.33 15.39 -4.59
C LEU A 31 -14.35 16.22 -3.79
N LYS A 32 -15.19 15.54 -3.01
CA LYS A 32 -16.06 16.17 -2.01
C LYS A 32 -15.26 16.48 -0.74
N ASP A 33 -15.68 17.47 0.05
CA ASP A 33 -14.98 17.88 1.29
C ASP A 33 -14.71 16.71 2.25
N LEU A 34 -15.70 15.84 2.45
CA LEU A 34 -15.54 14.64 3.28
C LEU A 34 -14.49 13.67 2.74
N ASN A 35 -14.40 13.54 1.41
CA ASN A 35 -13.38 12.70 0.77
C ASN A 35 -11.99 13.27 0.99
N ILE A 36 -11.84 14.61 0.99
CA ILE A 36 -10.56 15.28 1.22
C ILE A 36 -10.08 15.00 2.65
N ILE A 37 -10.95 15.19 3.64
CA ILE A 37 -10.63 14.92 5.06
C ILE A 37 -10.24 13.45 5.24
N GLU A 38 -11.00 12.54 4.62
CA GLU A 38 -10.71 11.11 4.68
C GLU A 38 -9.36 10.78 4.04
N LEU A 39 -9.06 11.30 2.86
CA LEU A 39 -7.78 11.11 2.18
C LEU A 39 -6.61 11.63 3.01
N GLN A 40 -6.73 12.82 3.59
CA GLN A 40 -5.70 13.37 4.47
C GLN A 40 -5.44 12.45 5.66
N ASN A 41 -6.50 11.95 6.31
CA ASN A 41 -6.37 11.01 7.42
C ASN A 41 -5.68 9.70 7.01
N LEU A 42 -6.01 9.14 5.84
CA LEU A 42 -5.35 7.95 5.31
C LEU A 42 -3.85 8.22 5.10
N PHE A 43 -3.51 9.35 4.48
CA PHE A 43 -2.13 9.66 4.16
C PHE A 43 -1.29 9.97 5.40
N MET A 44 -1.87 10.52 6.46
CA MET A 44 -1.15 10.80 7.73
C MET A 44 -1.09 9.61 8.69
N THR A 45 -1.83 8.53 8.43
CA THR A 45 -1.84 7.36 9.30
C THR A 45 -0.76 6.36 8.85
N PRO A 46 0.24 6.02 9.70
CA PRO A 46 1.37 5.16 9.36
C PRO A 46 0.96 3.68 9.31
N LYS A 47 0.15 3.35 8.29
CA LYS A 47 -0.40 2.04 8.01
C LYS A 47 -0.44 1.84 6.50
N THR A 48 -0.70 0.60 6.10
CA THR A 48 -1.04 0.30 4.71
C THR A 48 -2.50 0.60 4.46
N HIS A 49 -2.80 1.42 3.45
CA HIS A 49 -4.16 1.74 3.01
C HIS A 49 -4.36 1.36 1.56
N TYR A 50 -5.58 0.99 1.20
CA TYR A 50 -5.92 0.51 -0.14
C TYR A 50 -6.87 1.50 -0.81
N LEU A 51 -6.47 1.99 -1.97
CA LEU A 51 -7.25 2.88 -2.81
C LEU A 51 -7.54 2.23 -4.16
N LYS A 52 -8.68 2.59 -4.74
CA LYS A 52 -9.02 2.25 -6.13
C LYS A 52 -9.21 3.52 -6.94
N SER A 53 -8.75 3.48 -8.19
CA SER A 53 -8.98 4.51 -9.18
C SER A 53 -9.30 3.90 -10.55
N LYS A 54 -9.96 4.67 -11.41
CA LYS A 54 -10.37 4.23 -12.76
C LYS A 54 -9.17 3.96 -13.66
N ASP A 55 -8.07 4.66 -13.46
CA ASP A 55 -6.90 4.56 -14.30
C ASP A 55 -5.68 5.15 -13.58
N ILE A 56 -4.50 4.89 -14.15
CA ILE A 56 -3.21 5.30 -13.59
C ILE A 56 -3.10 6.83 -13.49
N VAL A 57 -3.60 7.56 -14.49
CA VAL A 57 -3.52 9.02 -14.53
C VAL A 57 -4.37 9.61 -13.40
N THR A 58 -5.62 9.15 -13.28
CA THR A 58 -6.54 9.58 -12.22
C THR A 58 -5.99 9.24 -10.84
N GLY A 59 -5.47 8.02 -10.64
CA GLY A 59 -4.91 7.60 -9.35
C GLY A 59 -3.65 8.38 -8.98
N ARG A 60 -2.75 8.62 -9.92
CA ARG A 60 -1.56 9.45 -9.68
C ARG A 60 -1.95 10.89 -9.34
N ASN A 61 -2.87 11.50 -10.09
CA ASN A 61 -3.37 12.84 -9.80
C ASN A 61 -3.98 12.95 -8.39
N LEU A 62 -4.67 11.90 -7.93
CA LEU A 62 -5.17 11.81 -6.56
C LEU A 62 -4.02 11.87 -5.54
N ILE A 63 -3.03 10.98 -5.68
CA ILE A 63 -1.85 10.94 -4.79
C ILE A 63 -1.16 12.31 -4.78
N TYR A 64 -0.87 12.88 -5.95
CA TYR A 64 -0.20 14.19 -6.08
C TYR A 64 -0.94 15.31 -5.40
N THR A 65 -2.25 15.39 -5.62
CA THR A 65 -3.07 16.45 -5.04
C THR A 65 -3.00 16.40 -3.52
N VAL A 66 -3.10 15.19 -2.94
CA VAL A 66 -3.03 15.00 -1.49
C VAL A 66 -1.63 15.31 -0.97
N LEU A 67 -0.58 14.74 -1.55
CA LEU A 67 0.80 14.98 -1.14
C LEU A 67 1.16 16.47 -1.17
N LYS A 68 0.80 17.17 -2.27
CA LYS A 68 1.04 18.61 -2.40
C LYS A 68 0.23 19.43 -1.40
N SER A 69 -1.02 19.02 -1.11
CA SER A 69 -1.86 19.72 -0.13
C SER A 69 -1.37 19.55 1.30
N LEU A 70 -0.84 18.37 1.64
CA LEU A 70 -0.28 18.09 2.95
C LEU A 70 1.07 18.78 3.15
N ASN A 71 1.89 18.87 2.10
CA ASN A 71 3.23 19.47 2.12
C ASN A 71 4.07 19.00 3.32
N HIS A 72 3.96 17.70 3.63
CA HIS A 72 4.55 17.08 4.83
C HIS A 72 5.66 16.09 4.49
N TYR A 73 5.57 15.45 3.32
CA TYR A 73 6.48 14.41 2.86
C TYR A 73 7.58 14.99 1.98
N HIS A 74 8.81 14.56 2.22
CA HIS A 74 10.02 15.04 1.54
C HIS A 74 10.69 13.93 0.72
N HIS A 75 10.50 12.66 1.10
CA HIS A 75 11.10 11.50 0.46
C HIS A 75 10.01 10.52 0.04
N VAL A 76 9.35 10.88 -1.04
CA VAL A 76 8.21 10.13 -1.58
C VAL A 76 8.70 9.02 -2.50
N GLY A 77 8.30 7.78 -2.21
CA GLY A 77 8.63 6.59 -2.98
C GLY A 77 7.45 6.05 -3.79
N CYS A 78 7.70 5.65 -5.04
CA CYS A 78 6.71 4.97 -5.89
C CYS A 78 7.28 3.65 -6.44
N VAL A 79 6.56 2.56 -6.22
CA VAL A 79 6.78 1.28 -6.90
C VAL A 79 5.71 1.09 -7.97
N THR A 80 6.14 1.01 -9.23
CA THR A 80 5.24 0.84 -10.38
C THR A 80 5.82 -0.12 -11.41
N ALA A 81 4.94 -0.91 -12.05
CA ALA A 81 5.29 -1.70 -13.24
C ALA A 81 5.01 -0.95 -14.56
N THR A 82 4.39 0.23 -14.50
CA THR A 82 4.11 1.05 -15.67
C THR A 82 5.28 1.97 -15.96
N LYS A 83 5.53 2.26 -17.24
CA LYS A 83 6.57 3.22 -17.64
C LYS A 83 6.36 4.58 -16.95
N SER A 84 7.49 5.17 -16.54
CA SER A 84 7.60 6.37 -15.68
C SER A 84 7.08 7.68 -16.27
N GLU A 85 6.57 7.71 -17.50
CA GLU A 85 6.50 8.94 -18.31
C GLU A 85 5.66 10.07 -17.69
N CYS A 86 4.88 9.79 -16.65
CA CYS A 86 4.04 10.76 -15.93
C CYS A 86 4.34 10.87 -14.42
N LEU A 87 5.54 10.50 -13.95
CA LEU A 87 5.91 10.70 -12.55
C LEU A 87 6.70 12.00 -12.35
N ASP A 88 6.37 12.75 -11.30
CA ASP A 88 7.08 13.98 -10.92
C ASP A 88 8.55 13.65 -10.65
N GLN A 89 9.46 14.54 -11.05
CA GLN A 89 10.91 14.38 -10.89
C GLN A 89 11.33 14.25 -9.42
N ASN A 90 10.51 14.76 -8.49
CA ASN A 90 10.79 14.71 -7.06
C ASN A 90 10.40 13.37 -6.41
N ILE A 91 9.83 12.43 -7.16
CA ILE A 91 9.51 11.10 -6.64
C ILE A 91 10.68 10.16 -6.90
N LEU A 92 11.14 9.52 -5.83
CA LEU A 92 12.01 8.35 -5.92
C LEU A 92 11.19 7.23 -6.55
N ASN A 93 11.38 7.06 -7.86
CA ASN A 93 10.58 6.17 -8.67
C ASN A 93 11.39 4.95 -9.11
N LEU A 94 10.89 3.77 -8.75
CA LEU A 94 11.47 2.49 -9.12
C LEU A 94 10.94 1.91 -10.44
N SER A 95 10.52 2.76 -11.37
CA SER A 95 10.04 2.36 -12.71
C SER A 95 11.02 1.54 -13.55
N GLN A 96 12.28 1.41 -13.13
CA GLN A 96 13.35 0.81 -13.93
C GLN A 96 13.77 -0.59 -13.51
N ILE A 97 13.12 -1.22 -12.52
CA ILE A 97 13.22 -2.67 -12.43
C ILE A 97 12.30 -3.21 -13.52
N ARG A 98 12.87 -3.32 -14.73
CA ARG A 98 12.44 -4.30 -15.72
C ARG A 98 11.99 -5.52 -14.91
N VAL A 99 10.71 -5.87 -14.97
CA VAL A 99 10.16 -7.13 -14.42
C VAL A 99 10.79 -8.28 -15.25
N THR A 100 12.10 -8.38 -15.17
CA THR A 100 12.97 -9.31 -15.85
C THR A 100 13.47 -10.21 -14.74
N LYS A 101 12.87 -11.40 -14.72
CA LYS A 101 13.24 -12.59 -13.93
C LYS A 101 13.02 -12.56 -12.40
N LYS A 102 12.98 -11.42 -11.71
CA LYS A 102 12.67 -11.38 -10.26
C LYS A 102 11.17 -11.17 -9.97
N SER A 103 10.68 -11.70 -8.85
CA SER A 103 9.28 -11.51 -8.43
C SER A 103 9.02 -10.04 -8.05
N PHE A 104 7.81 -9.53 -8.30
CA PHE A 104 7.42 -8.15 -7.91
C PHE A 104 7.62 -7.89 -6.41
N ILE A 105 7.47 -8.94 -5.60
CA ILE A 105 7.68 -8.93 -4.16
C ILE A 105 9.14 -8.60 -3.83
N GLU A 106 10.11 -9.28 -4.44
CA GLU A 106 11.54 -8.98 -4.25
C GLU A 106 11.87 -7.54 -4.66
N THR A 107 11.23 -7.02 -5.71
CA THR A 107 11.41 -5.62 -6.13
C THR A 107 10.97 -4.65 -5.05
N VAL A 108 9.79 -4.88 -4.45
CA VAL A 108 9.29 -4.06 -3.33
C VAL A 108 10.24 -4.16 -2.13
N GLU A 109 10.75 -5.36 -1.81
CA GLU A 109 11.71 -5.55 -0.72
C GLU A 109 13.02 -4.78 -0.96
N ILE A 110 13.62 -4.93 -2.15
CA ILE A 110 14.87 -4.25 -2.53
C ILE A 110 14.70 -2.74 -2.46
N PHE A 111 13.59 -2.20 -2.98
CA PHE A 111 13.30 -0.78 -2.94
C PHE A 111 13.46 -0.20 -1.54
N LEU A 112 12.95 -0.92 -0.55
CA LEU A 112 12.77 -0.38 0.78
C LEU A 112 14.03 -0.54 1.62
N VAL A 113 14.84 -1.55 1.31
CA VAL A 113 16.21 -1.66 1.82
C VAL A 113 17.10 -0.56 1.25
N GLU A 114 16.98 -0.27 -0.05
CA GLU A 114 17.81 0.74 -0.72
C GLU A 114 17.40 2.18 -0.39
N ASN A 115 16.16 2.41 0.07
CA ASN A 115 15.62 3.74 0.35
C ASN A 115 15.06 3.85 1.79
N PRO A 116 15.94 3.78 2.82
CA PRO A 116 15.51 3.76 4.22
C PRO A 116 14.92 5.10 4.72
N ASN A 117 15.10 6.19 3.98
CA ASN A 117 14.65 7.53 4.37
C ASN A 117 13.28 7.89 3.79
N ILE A 118 12.56 6.95 3.17
CA ILE A 118 11.23 7.19 2.62
C ILE A 118 10.24 7.51 3.75
N ASP A 119 9.61 8.69 3.66
CA ASP A 119 8.60 9.15 4.61
C ASP A 119 7.17 8.95 4.09
N PHE A 120 7.01 8.58 2.82
CA PHE A 120 5.76 8.12 2.24
C PHE A 120 6.01 7.18 1.06
N ALA A 121 5.32 6.05 1.00
CA ALA A 121 5.41 5.14 -0.14
C ALA A 121 4.04 4.88 -0.77
N TRP A 122 4.02 4.67 -2.08
CA TRP A 122 2.88 3.99 -2.70
C TRP A 122 3.30 2.94 -3.71
N VAL A 123 2.41 1.95 -3.88
CA VAL A 123 2.58 0.82 -4.77
C VAL A 123 1.42 0.77 -5.75
N GLU A 124 1.75 0.76 -7.03
CA GLU A 124 0.80 0.71 -8.14
C GLU A 124 0.54 -0.74 -8.53
N ILE A 125 -0.72 -1.17 -8.43
CA ILE A 125 -1.17 -2.51 -8.82
C ILE A 125 -2.05 -2.40 -10.06
N THR A 126 -1.51 -2.81 -11.20
CA THR A 126 -2.29 -3.03 -12.42
C THR A 126 -3.05 -4.35 -12.36
N ALA A 127 -4.08 -4.50 -13.18
CA ALA A 127 -4.81 -5.77 -13.30
C ALA A 127 -3.88 -6.96 -13.62
N GLU A 128 -2.86 -6.73 -14.45
CA GLU A 128 -1.85 -7.74 -14.81
C GLU A 128 -1.01 -8.20 -13.61
N LEU A 129 -0.59 -7.26 -12.76
CA LEU A 129 0.15 -7.58 -11.53
C LEU A 129 -0.73 -8.34 -10.54
N TYR A 130 -1.99 -7.94 -10.41
CA TYR A 130 -2.94 -8.58 -9.50
C TYR A 130 -3.16 -10.06 -9.85
N ILE A 131 -3.21 -10.40 -11.14
CA ILE A 131 -3.34 -11.79 -11.60
C ILE A 131 -2.08 -12.61 -11.28
N LYS A 132 -0.89 -12.00 -11.42
CA LYS A 132 0.40 -12.69 -11.23
C LYS A 132 0.81 -12.85 -9.77
N PHE A 133 0.38 -11.94 -8.90
CA PHE A 133 0.81 -11.89 -7.51
C PHE A 133 -0.42 -11.82 -6.58
N PRO A 134 -0.83 -12.97 -6.01
CA PRO A 134 -1.95 -13.02 -5.09
C PRO A 134 -1.81 -12.05 -3.91
N GLU A 135 -2.91 -11.40 -3.57
CA GLU A 135 -3.01 -10.30 -2.60
C GLU A 135 -2.38 -10.60 -1.23
N HIS A 136 -2.39 -11.85 -0.78
CA HIS A 136 -1.94 -12.21 0.58
C HIS A 136 -0.44 -11.96 0.82
N HIS A 137 0.43 -12.20 -0.16
CA HIS A 137 1.87 -11.97 -0.01
C HIS A 137 2.22 -10.49 -0.05
N LEU A 138 1.64 -9.76 -1.00
CA LEU A 138 1.90 -8.34 -1.16
C LEU A 138 1.49 -7.56 0.08
N VAL A 139 0.32 -7.86 0.67
CA VAL A 139 -0.12 -7.16 1.87
C VAL A 139 0.76 -7.44 3.07
N LYS A 140 1.16 -8.70 3.30
CA LYS A 140 2.04 -9.00 4.44
C LYS A 140 3.34 -8.22 4.35
N LEU A 141 3.90 -8.11 3.16
CA LEU A 141 5.09 -7.29 2.92
C LEU A 141 4.80 -5.81 3.26
N LEU A 142 3.77 -5.21 2.69
CA LEU A 142 3.42 -3.80 2.90
C LEU A 142 3.06 -3.47 4.36
N GLU A 143 2.41 -4.38 5.07
CA GLU A 143 2.12 -4.24 6.50
C GLU A 143 3.41 -4.18 7.33
N VAL A 144 4.36 -5.10 7.07
CA VAL A 144 5.69 -5.10 7.72
C VAL A 144 6.41 -3.77 7.45
N LEU A 145 6.27 -3.22 6.25
CA LEU A 145 6.89 -1.96 5.86
C LEU A 145 6.30 -0.78 6.61
N SER A 146 4.97 -0.66 6.63
CA SER A 146 4.29 0.39 7.37
C SER A 146 4.57 0.33 8.88
N ALA A 147 4.71 -0.88 9.43
CA ALA A 147 4.98 -1.09 10.85
C ALA A 147 6.43 -0.76 11.24
N ASN A 148 7.41 -1.17 10.43
CA ASN A 148 8.83 -1.01 10.76
C ASN A 148 9.32 0.43 10.62
N GLN A 149 8.83 1.16 9.61
CA GLN A 149 9.31 2.51 9.30
C GLN A 149 8.38 3.61 9.81
N GLN A 150 7.21 3.25 10.37
CA GLN A 150 6.12 4.20 10.64
C GLN A 150 5.77 5.05 9.41
N THR A 151 5.93 4.46 8.22
CA THR A 151 5.73 5.12 6.94
C THR A 151 4.33 4.79 6.42
N PRO A 152 3.50 5.78 6.08
CA PRO A 152 2.25 5.55 5.39
C PRO A 152 2.52 4.88 4.02
N VAL A 153 1.79 3.79 3.76
CA VAL A 153 1.90 3.05 2.50
C VAL A 153 0.54 3.05 1.82
N ILE A 154 0.46 3.59 0.60
CA ILE A 154 -0.76 3.54 -0.21
C ILE A 154 -0.63 2.45 -1.28
N VAL A 155 -1.59 1.54 -1.32
CA VAL A 155 -1.76 0.57 -2.40
C VAL A 155 -2.80 1.11 -3.35
N MET A 156 -2.37 1.54 -4.54
CA MET A 156 -3.25 2.04 -5.57
C MET A 156 -3.59 0.93 -6.57
N GLN A 157 -4.85 0.50 -6.56
CA GLN A 157 -5.37 -0.47 -7.52
C GLN A 157 -6.12 0.24 -8.65
N TYR A 158 -5.83 -0.15 -9.89
CA TYR A 158 -6.54 0.35 -11.07
C TYR A 158 -7.56 -0.68 -11.55
N VAL A 159 -8.74 -0.21 -11.96
CA VAL A 159 -9.86 -1.04 -12.44
C VAL A 159 -10.17 -0.80 -13.91
#